data_AF-A0A359E0F7-F1
#
_entry.id   AF-A0A359E0F7-F1
#
_cell.length_a   1.000
_cell.length_b   1.000
_cell.length_c   1.000
_cell.angle_alpha   90.00
_cell.angle_beta   90.00
_cell.angle_gamma   90.00
#
_symmetry.space_group_name_H-M   'P 1'
#
loop_
_entity.id
_entity.type
_entity.pdbx_description
1 polymer ?
#
loop_
_entity_poly.entity_id
_entity_poly.type
_entity_poly.pdbx_seq_one_letter_code
_entity_poly.pdbx_strand_id
1 'polypeptide(L)'
;RLAVDTTVTLIDGFQYAEGSFLWIVNNIFFQYYSVIITIVCIATMFIVSYMTPAPSYEKIAGLTYGTLSEEDKQASRDSYTKLDVFLSVLLIVVIAGIYIFFS
;
A
#
# COMPACT_ATOMS: atom_id res chain seq x y z
N ARG A 1 -0.02 10.00 -15.75
CA ARG A 1 -1.44 9.59 -15.82
C ARG A 1 -2.37 10.78 -16.08
N LEU A 2 -2.47 11.77 -15.18
CA LEU A 2 -3.38 12.92 -15.36
C LEU A 2 -3.23 13.60 -16.73
N ALA A 3 -2.01 13.92 -17.15
CA ALA A 3 -1.78 14.52 -18.47
C ALA A 3 -2.25 13.63 -19.63
N VAL A 4 -2.10 12.31 -19.52
CA VAL A 4 -2.46 11.33 -20.56
C VAL A 4 -3.98 11.19 -20.67
N ASP A 5 -4.67 11.07 -19.53
CA ASP A 5 -6.13 10.92 -19.48
C ASP A 5 -6.85 12.21 -19.90
N THR A 6 -6.32 13.37 -19.51
CA THR A 6 -6.87 14.68 -19.87
C THR A 6 -6.78 14.94 -21.38
N THR A 7 -5.71 14.51 -22.05
CA THR A 7 -5.59 14.69 -23.51
C THR A 7 -6.66 13.92 -24.28
N VAL A 8 -6.94 12.68 -23.88
CA VAL A 8 -7.99 11.84 -24.50
C VAL A 8 -9.39 12.39 -24.23
N THR A 9 -9.59 13.00 -23.06
CA THR A 9 -10.90 13.55 -22.67
C THR A 9 -11.21 14.89 -23.35
N LEU A 10 -10.18 15.69 -23.66
CA LEU A 10 -10.36 17.06 -24.20
C LEU A 10 -10.37 17.15 -25.72
N ILE A 11 -9.82 16.18 -26.44
CA ILE A 11 -9.72 16.22 -27.90
C ILE A 11 -10.68 15.18 -28.48
N ASP A 12 -11.77 15.64 -29.08
CA ASP A 12 -12.77 14.77 -29.69
C ASP A 12 -12.15 13.87 -30.77
N GLY A 13 -12.36 12.56 -30.65
CA GLY A 13 -11.83 11.56 -31.58
C GLY A 13 -10.35 11.23 -31.41
N PHE A 14 -9.62 11.86 -30.48
CA PHE A 14 -8.24 11.51 -30.19
C PHE A 14 -8.17 10.22 -29.37
N GLN A 15 -7.42 9.26 -29.87
CA GLN A 15 -7.05 8.04 -29.15
C GLN A 15 -5.57 7.79 -29.39
N TYR A 16 -4.87 7.31 -28.36
CA TYR A 16 -3.52 6.80 -28.56
C TYR A 16 -3.57 5.54 -29.44
N ALA A 17 -2.52 5.31 -30.22
CA ALA A 17 -2.40 4.09 -31.02
C ALA A 17 -2.52 2.86 -30.11
N GLU A 18 -3.39 1.93 -30.46
CA GLU A 18 -3.64 0.72 -29.66
C GLU A 18 -2.33 -0.04 -29.40
N GLY A 19 -2.13 -0.51 -28.17
CA GLY A 19 -0.90 -1.18 -27.75
C GLY A 19 0.31 -0.26 -27.53
N SER A 20 0.22 1.03 -27.83
CA SER A 20 1.28 1.98 -27.49
C SER A 20 1.40 2.22 -25.98
N PHE A 21 2.56 2.68 -25.52
CA PHE A 21 2.78 2.97 -24.10
C PHE A 21 1.73 3.93 -23.52
N LEU A 22 1.40 5.01 -24.22
CA LEU A 22 0.41 5.98 -23.76
C LEU A 22 -1.02 5.42 -23.79
N TRP A 23 -1.32 4.51 -24.72
CA TRP A 23 -2.58 3.78 -24.74
C TRP A 23 -2.70 2.86 -23.52
N ILE A 24 -1.64 2.11 -23.16
CA ILE A 24 -1.62 1.26 -21.96
C ILE A 24 -1.80 2.10 -20.70
N VAL A 25 -1.09 3.23 -20.59
CA VAL A 25 -1.21 4.14 -19.44
C VAL A 25 -2.61 4.74 -19.31
N ASN A 26 -3.30 4.98 -20.42
CA ASN A 26 -4.68 5.47 -20.43
C ASN A 26 -5.70 4.37 -20.08
N ASN A 27 -5.45 3.11 -20.50
CA ASN A 27 -6.39 1.99 -20.35
C ASN A 27 -6.13 1.12 -19.11
N ILE A 28 -5.12 1.42 -18.30
CA ILE A 28 -4.86 0.68 -17.07
C ILE A 28 -5.94 0.98 -16.01
N PHE A 29 -6.51 -0.07 -15.42
CA PHE A 29 -7.45 0.09 -14.31
C PHE A 29 -6.75 0.72 -13.10
N PHE A 30 -7.47 1.58 -12.37
CA PHE A 30 -6.93 2.34 -11.25
C PHE A 30 -6.24 1.45 -10.19
N GLN A 31 -6.80 0.27 -9.90
CA GLN A 31 -6.22 -0.64 -8.91
C GLN A 31 -4.81 -1.12 -9.30
N TYR A 32 -4.59 -1.51 -10.56
CA TYR A 32 -3.27 -1.93 -11.04
C TYR A 32 -2.29 -0.76 -11.03
N TYR A 33 -2.76 0.44 -11.40
CA TYR A 33 -1.95 1.65 -11.34
C TYR A 33 -1.51 1.98 -9.90
N SER A 34 -2.40 1.83 -8.91
CA SER A 34 -2.06 2.03 -7.50
C SER A 34 -0.98 1.08 -7.01
N VAL A 35 -1.02 -0.20 -7.41
CA VAL A 35 0.04 -1.17 -7.09
C VAL A 35 1.39 -0.73 -7.68
N ILE A 36 1.41 -0.23 -8.92
CA ILE A 36 2.64 0.29 -9.54
C ILE A 36 3.20 1.47 -8.74
N ILE A 37 2.36 2.43 -8.34
CA ILE A 37 2.79 3.55 -7.48
C ILE A 37 3.34 3.02 -6.15
N THR A 38 2.68 2.07 -5.51
CA THR A 38 3.16 1.47 -4.25
C THR A 38 4.56 0.91 -4.41
N ILE A 39 4.83 0.17 -5.50
CA ILE A 39 6.15 -0.38 -5.80
C ILE A 39 7.17 0.74 -5.99
N VAL A 40 6.83 1.79 -6.74
CA VAL A 40 7.71 2.96 -6.95
C VAL A 40 8.03 3.63 -5.61
N CYS A 41 7.03 3.86 -4.76
CA CYS A 41 7.23 4.45 -3.44
C CYS A 41 8.15 3.58 -2.56
N ILE A 42 7.95 2.26 -2.53
CA ILE A 42 8.82 1.33 -1.81
C ILE A 42 10.26 1.44 -2.33
N ALA A 43 10.46 1.38 -3.64
CA ALA A 43 11.77 1.51 -4.25
C ALA A 43 12.43 2.85 -3.89
N THR A 44 11.69 3.96 -3.95
CA THR A 44 12.18 5.28 -3.53
C THR A 44 12.59 5.29 -2.06
N MET A 45 11.79 4.72 -1.16
CA MET A 45 12.14 4.61 0.27
C MET A 45 13.47 3.87 0.45
N PHE A 46 13.67 2.73 -0.22
CA PHE A 46 14.92 1.99 -0.16
C PHE A 46 16.10 2.77 -0.71
N ILE A 47 15.97 3.33 -1.92
CA ILE A 47 17.04 4.10 -2.59
C ILE A 47 17.49 5.24 -1.69
N VAL A 48 16.55 6.06 -1.21
CA VAL A 48 16.86 7.21 -0.35
C VAL A 48 17.46 6.73 0.97
N SER A 49 16.94 5.66 1.57
CA SER A 49 17.47 5.11 2.83
C SER A 49 18.91 4.62 2.72
N TYR A 50 19.33 4.08 1.57
CA TYR A 50 20.73 3.67 1.36
C TYR A 50 21.64 4.83 0.98
N MET A 51 21.08 5.92 0.46
CA MET A 51 21.82 7.12 0.09
C MET A 51 22.03 8.09 1.26
N THR A 52 21.29 7.94 2.36
CA THR A 52 21.39 8.81 3.52
C THR A 52 22.05 8.11 4.72
N PRO A 53 22.78 8.85 5.57
CA PRO A 53 23.30 8.29 6.82
C PRO A 53 22.18 7.79 7.72
N ALA A 54 22.45 6.72 8.47
CA ALA A 54 21.50 6.22 9.46
C ALA A 54 21.15 7.32 10.49
N PRO A 55 19.87 7.50 10.84
CA PRO A 55 19.47 8.46 11.88
C PRO A 55 19.99 8.02 13.25
N SER A 56 20.15 8.96 14.19
CA SER A 56 20.47 8.62 15.57
C SER A 56 19.34 7.83 16.23
N TYR A 57 19.68 6.90 17.13
CA TYR A 57 18.72 6.03 17.79
C TYR A 57 17.61 6.78 18.53
N GLU A 58 17.95 7.92 19.14
CA GLU A 58 17.00 8.80 19.84
C GLU A 58 15.87 9.29 18.91
N LYS A 59 16.15 9.54 17.63
CA LYS A 59 15.15 10.01 16.66
C LYS A 59 14.18 8.92 16.21
N ILE A 60 14.55 7.66 16.40
CA ILE A 60 13.76 6.50 15.98
C ILE A 60 13.18 5.71 17.15
N ALA A 61 13.43 6.14 18.39
CA ALA A 61 12.86 5.54 19.59
C ALA A 61 11.32 5.50 19.48
N GLY A 62 10.73 4.32 19.69
CA GLY A 62 9.29 4.10 19.59
C GLY A 62 8.70 4.05 18.17
N LEU A 63 9.45 4.39 17.11
CA LEU A 63 8.91 4.47 15.74
C LEU A 63 8.82 3.13 15.00
N THR A 64 9.62 2.14 15.40
CA THR A 64 9.67 0.83 14.74
C THR A 64 9.63 -0.27 15.79
N TYR A 65 9.23 -1.49 15.39
CA TYR A 65 9.21 -2.63 16.31
C TYR A 65 10.55 -2.87 17.02
N GLY A 66 11.68 -2.56 16.37
CA GLY A 66 13.01 -2.71 16.95
C GLY A 66 13.40 -1.63 17.95
N THR A 67 12.65 -0.53 18.01
CA THR A 67 12.93 0.63 18.87
C THR A 67 11.86 0.86 19.95
N LEU A 68 10.90 -0.05 20.07
CA LEU A 68 9.90 -0.04 21.14
C LEU A 68 10.54 -0.36 22.49
N SER A 69 10.22 0.44 23.50
CA SER A 69 10.51 0.11 24.90
C SER A 69 9.64 -1.05 25.39
N GLU A 70 10.00 -1.66 26.52
CA GLU A 70 9.16 -2.68 27.16
C GLU A 70 7.79 -2.12 27.59
N GLU A 71 7.75 -0.83 27.95
CA GLU A 71 6.50 -0.12 28.26
C GLU A 71 5.62 0.02 27.02
N ASP A 72 6.17 0.40 25.87
CA ASP A 72 5.41 0.49 24.60
C ASP A 72 4.82 -0.88 24.21
N LYS A 73 5.60 -1.95 24.38
CA LYS A 73 5.15 -3.32 24.09
C LYS A 73 4.04 -3.74 25.04
N GLN A 74 4.15 -3.42 26.33
CA GLN A 74 3.14 -3.75 27.32
C GLN A 74 1.84 -2.97 27.04
N ALA A 75 1.94 -1.67 26.79
CA ALA A 75 0.79 -0.83 26.43
C ALA A 75 0.09 -1.33 25.15
N SER A 76 0.84 -1.78 24.15
CA SER A 76 0.28 -2.39 22.94
C SER A 76 -0.47 -3.69 23.24
N ARG A 77 0.05 -4.55 24.14
CA ARG A 77 -0.63 -5.80 24.55
C ARG A 77 -1.88 -5.54 25.38
N ASP A 78 -1.86 -4.50 26.21
CA ASP A 78 -2.98 -4.11 27.05
C ASP A 78 -4.07 -3.37 26.25
N SER A 79 -3.77 -2.93 25.02
CA SER A 79 -4.71 -2.23 24.15
C SER A 79 -5.84 -3.11 23.59
N TYR A 80 -5.70 -4.44 23.66
CA TYR A 80 -6.71 -5.37 23.15
C TYR A 80 -6.96 -6.52 24.12
N THR A 81 -8.15 -7.10 24.00
CA THR A 81 -8.59 -8.23 24.79
C THR A 81 -8.54 -9.53 23.98
N LYS A 82 -8.65 -10.67 24.66
CA LYS A 82 -8.76 -11.98 23.99
C LYS A 82 -10.00 -12.07 23.09
N LEU A 83 -11.05 -11.30 23.40
CA LEU A 83 -12.26 -11.25 22.59
C LEU A 83 -12.00 -10.57 21.24
N ASP A 84 -11.23 -9.48 21.22
CA ASP A 84 -10.89 -8.77 19.98
C ASP A 84 -10.12 -9.68 19.01
N VAL A 85 -9.20 -10.50 19.55
CA VAL A 85 -8.46 -11.49 18.76
C VAL A 85 -9.39 -12.57 18.21
N PHE A 86 -10.27 -13.13 19.06
CA PHE A 86 -11.22 -14.16 18.63
C PHE A 86 -12.15 -13.65 17.52
N LEU A 87 -12.73 -12.46 17.70
CA LEU A 87 -13.62 -11.84 16.71
C LEU A 87 -12.88 -11.53 15.39
N SER A 88 -11.62 -11.09 15.46
CA SER A 88 -10.79 -10.86 14.27
C SER A 88 -10.52 -12.15 13.49
N VAL A 89 -10.19 -13.25 14.19
CA VAL A 89 -9.99 -14.57 13.55
C VAL A 89 -11.29 -15.10 12.96
N LEU A 90 -12.40 -15.00 13.69
CA LEU A 90 -13.72 -15.42 13.20
C LEU A 90 -14.09 -14.66 11.93
N LEU A 91 -13.87 -13.34 11.89
CA LEU A 91 -14.12 -12.51 10.71
C LEU A 91 -13.32 -13.00 9.50
N ILE A 92 -12.03 -13.29 9.67
CA ILE A 92 -11.19 -13.83 8.59
C ILE A 92 -11.74 -15.16 8.08
N VAL A 93 -12.16 -16.07 8.96
CA VAL A 93 -12.74 -17.37 8.60
C VAL A 93 -14.03 -17.20 7.80
N VAL A 94 -14.91 -16.28 8.22
CA VAL A 94 -16.16 -16.00 7.51
C VAL A 94 -15.88 -15.44 6.12
N ILE A 95 -14.99 -14.46 6.00
CA ILE A 95 -14.59 -13.88 4.70
C ILE A 95 -14.03 -14.97 3.79
N ALA A 96 -13.08 -15.77 4.27
CA ALA A 96 -12.50 -16.87 3.51
C ALA A 96 -13.55 -17.91 3.09
N GLY A 97 -14.47 -18.26 3.99
CA GLY A 97 -15.59 -19.16 3.70
C GLY A 97 -16.51 -18.65 2.59
N ILE A 98 -16.83 -17.35 2.60
CA ILE A 98 -17.59 -16.70 1.51
C ILE A 98 -16.81 -16.81 0.19
N TYR A 99 -15.54 -16.43 0.16
CA TYR A 99 -14.73 -16.51 -1.05
C TYR A 99 -14.63 -17.94 -1.61
N ILE A 100 -14.47 -18.95 -0.74
CA ILE A 100 -14.39 -20.35 -1.16
C ILE A 100 -15.74 -20.86 -1.66
N PHE A 101 -16.85 -20.50 -1.01
CA PHE A 101 -18.19 -20.95 -1.39
C PHE A 101 -18.66 -20.35 -2.73
N PHE A 102 -18.28 -19.11 -3.03
CA PHE A 102 -18.66 -18.40 -4.25
C PHE A 102 -17.59 -18.42 -5.36
N SER A 103 -16.45 -19.06 -5.13
CA SER A 103 -15.45 -19.33 -6.17
C SER A 103 -15.79 -20.60 -6.95
#